data_AF-A0A2V6HBD4-F1
#
_entry.id   AF-A0A2V6HBD4-F1
#
_cell.length_a   1.000
_cell.length_b   1.000
_cell.length_c   1.000
_cell.angle_alpha   90.00
_cell.angle_beta   90.00
_cell.angle_gamma   90.00
#
_symmetry.space_group_name_H-M   'P 1'
#
loop_
_entity.id
_entity.type
_entity.pdbx_description
1 polymer ?
#
loop_
_entity_poly.entity_id
_entity_poly.type
_entity_poly.pdbx_seq_one_letter_code
_entity_poly.pdbx_strand_id
1 'polypeptide(L)'
;GETRPIKISVQHHWAHVAACMAENQIEGPALGVVWDGTGYGLDGTIWGGEFLLAKSDGAFERVAHFRQFRLSGGDRAIKEPRRSALGLLYEMFGERAWDFLQQSVDFSEKEKSLLGQMLKKQINAPLTSSAGRLFDAVASLTGLRQRASFEGQAAMELEFARQLDVRDAYPFRVEQARPMKVDWGPMIRELLADVGRNQSSSVISAKFHNALAEMIVVVAKKIGEPNVVL
;
A
#
# COMPACT_ATOMS: atom_id res chain seq x y z
N GLY A 1 -13.07 46.80 7.57
CA GLY A 1 -12.16 45.83 8.20
C GLY A 1 -12.40 44.51 7.53
N GLU A 2 -11.54 44.12 6.59
CA GLU A 2 -11.71 42.88 5.83
C GLU A 2 -11.36 41.69 6.72
N THR A 3 -12.35 40.84 6.99
CA THR A 3 -12.15 39.53 7.62
C THR A 3 -11.33 38.66 6.67
N ARG A 4 -10.05 38.44 7.01
CA ARG A 4 -9.24 37.45 6.29
C ARG A 4 -9.83 36.06 6.51
N PRO A 5 -9.98 35.24 5.45
CA PRO A 5 -10.49 33.88 5.58
C PRO A 5 -9.57 33.05 6.48
N ILE A 6 -10.17 32.28 7.39
CA ILE A 6 -9.46 31.33 8.24
C ILE A 6 -9.14 30.10 7.40
N LYS A 7 -7.87 29.72 7.33
CA LYS A 7 -7.45 28.45 6.72
C LYS A 7 -7.50 27.34 7.75
N ILE A 8 -8.31 26.32 7.50
CA ILE A 8 -8.36 25.10 8.30
C ILE A 8 -7.69 24.01 7.49
N SER A 9 -6.65 23.38 8.05
CA SER A 9 -5.97 22.25 7.41
C SER A 9 -6.65 20.95 7.80
N VAL A 10 -6.90 20.08 6.83
CA VAL A 10 -7.53 18.76 7.03
C VAL A 10 -6.57 17.69 6.53
N GLN A 11 -6.44 16.58 7.26
CA GLN A 11 -5.59 15.47 6.85
C GLN A 11 -6.21 14.79 5.62
N HIS A 12 -5.38 14.47 4.61
CA HIS A 12 -5.83 14.00 3.29
C HIS A 12 -6.73 12.75 3.35
N HIS A 13 -6.31 11.73 4.11
CA HIS A 13 -7.05 10.48 4.19
C HIS A 13 -8.34 10.64 5.00
N TRP A 14 -8.31 11.46 6.04
CA TRP A 14 -9.49 11.83 6.80
C TRP A 14 -10.50 12.57 5.92
N ALA A 15 -10.05 13.46 5.02
CA ALA A 15 -10.94 14.14 4.09
C ALA A 15 -11.70 13.16 3.19
N HIS A 16 -11.06 12.08 2.72
CA HIS A 16 -11.73 11.02 1.95
C HIS A 16 -12.81 10.30 2.77
N VAL A 17 -12.48 9.88 4.00
CA VAL A 17 -13.45 9.22 4.91
C VAL A 17 -14.64 10.14 5.19
N ALA A 18 -14.35 11.39 5.57
CA ALA A 18 -15.37 12.37 5.93
C ALA A 18 -16.27 12.71 4.73
N ALA A 19 -15.73 12.79 3.52
CA ALA A 19 -16.52 13.00 2.31
C ALA A 19 -17.48 11.82 2.05
N CYS A 20 -16.97 10.58 2.12
CA CYS A 20 -17.80 9.38 1.94
C CYS A 20 -18.91 9.28 3.00
N MET A 21 -18.58 9.57 4.27
CA MET A 21 -19.58 9.64 5.34
C MET A 21 -20.64 10.71 5.09
N ALA A 22 -20.24 11.91 4.67
CA ALA A 22 -21.15 13.02 4.40
C ALA A 22 -22.10 12.72 3.24
N GLU A 23 -21.59 12.15 2.14
CA GLU A 23 -22.41 11.76 0.98
C GLU A 23 -23.45 10.70 1.35
N ASN A 24 -23.11 9.78 2.25
CA ASN A 24 -23.98 8.69 2.70
C ASN A 24 -24.77 9.02 3.98
N GLN A 25 -24.71 10.25 4.48
CA GLN A 25 -25.41 10.72 5.68
C GLN A 25 -25.10 9.87 6.93
N ILE A 26 -23.84 9.43 7.05
CA ILE A 26 -23.32 8.68 8.20
C ILE A 26 -22.70 9.69 9.19
N GLU A 27 -23.31 9.85 10.36
CA GLU A 27 -22.78 10.76 11.40
C GLU A 27 -21.66 10.14 12.24
N GLY A 28 -21.52 8.81 12.22
CA GLY A 28 -20.50 8.05 12.95
C GLY A 28 -20.99 7.42 14.27
N PRO A 29 -20.22 6.51 14.87
CA PRO A 29 -18.87 6.09 14.45
C PRO A 29 -18.87 5.28 13.15
N ALA A 30 -17.73 5.28 12.46
CA ALA A 30 -17.52 4.51 11.24
C ALA A 30 -16.04 4.17 11.06
N LEU A 31 -15.75 2.99 10.51
CA LEU A 31 -14.41 2.60 10.10
C LEU A 31 -14.20 2.98 8.63
N GLY A 32 -13.37 3.98 8.39
CA GLY A 32 -12.88 4.31 7.06
C GLY A 32 -11.68 3.46 6.66
N VAL A 33 -11.74 2.82 5.50
CA VAL A 33 -10.59 2.22 4.84
C VAL A 33 -10.16 3.17 3.73
N VAL A 34 -8.93 3.67 3.78
CA VAL A 34 -8.45 4.66 2.82
C VAL A 34 -7.17 4.18 2.19
N TRP A 35 -7.30 3.65 0.97
CA TRP A 35 -6.22 3.05 0.22
C TRP A 35 -5.91 3.85 -1.04
N ASP A 36 -4.77 4.53 -1.05
CA ASP A 36 -4.35 5.43 -2.12
C ASP A 36 -2.85 5.29 -2.47
N GLY A 37 -2.40 6.12 -3.42
CA GLY A 37 -1.02 6.17 -3.87
C GLY A 37 -0.06 6.91 -2.94
N THR A 38 -0.48 8.07 -2.41
CA THR A 38 0.31 8.90 -1.51
C THR A 38 -0.56 9.92 -0.78
N GLY A 39 -0.43 10.00 0.54
CA GLY A 39 -0.80 11.20 1.29
C GLY A 39 0.10 11.41 2.51
N TYR A 40 0.30 12.66 2.89
CA TYR A 40 1.19 12.99 4.01
C TYR A 40 0.55 12.58 5.34
N GLY A 41 1.23 11.72 6.07
CA GLY A 41 0.85 11.25 7.40
C GLY A 41 1.15 12.27 8.48
N LEU A 42 0.40 12.19 9.59
CA LEU A 42 0.66 13.03 10.77
C LEU A 42 1.98 12.66 11.49
N ASP A 43 2.54 11.49 11.18
CA ASP A 43 3.80 10.95 11.70
C ASP A 43 4.99 11.21 10.75
N GLY A 44 4.80 12.01 9.71
CA GLY A 44 5.84 12.30 8.70
C GLY A 44 6.12 11.15 7.73
N THR A 45 5.29 10.10 7.74
CA THR A 45 5.36 8.99 6.78
C THR A 45 4.37 9.20 5.63
N ILE A 46 4.54 8.43 4.55
CA ILE A 46 3.60 8.44 3.43
C ILE A 46 2.51 7.41 3.72
N TRP A 47 1.31 7.90 3.99
CA TRP A 47 0.12 7.08 4.15
C TRP A 47 -0.46 6.68 2.78
N GLY A 48 -1.33 5.67 2.81
CA GLY A 48 -2.09 5.20 1.67
C GLY A 48 -2.61 3.77 1.80
N GLY A 49 -2.49 3.17 2.98
CA GLY A 49 -3.01 1.83 3.29
C GLY A 49 -3.58 1.83 4.69
N GLU A 50 -4.44 2.82 4.96
CA GLU A 50 -4.87 3.20 6.30
C GLU A 50 -6.26 2.72 6.64
N PHE A 51 -6.47 2.49 7.94
CA PHE A 51 -7.77 2.28 8.54
C PHE A 51 -7.96 3.34 9.62
N LEU A 52 -8.95 4.21 9.43
CA LEU A 52 -9.24 5.33 10.30
C LEU A 52 -10.61 5.11 10.96
N LEU A 53 -10.67 5.16 12.28
CA LEU A 53 -11.92 5.15 13.02
C LEU A 53 -12.41 6.59 13.18
N ALA A 54 -13.49 6.94 12.49
CA ALA A 54 -14.25 8.16 12.70
C ALA A 54 -15.02 8.05 14.02
N LYS A 55 -14.79 9.00 14.92
CA LYS A 55 -15.47 9.10 16.22
C LYS A 55 -16.68 10.00 16.09
N SER A 56 -17.67 9.81 16.97
CA SER A 56 -18.91 10.59 16.98
C SER A 56 -18.72 12.09 17.30
N ASP A 57 -17.56 12.48 17.83
CA ASP A 57 -17.20 13.87 18.09
C ASP A 57 -16.53 14.57 16.88
N GLY A 58 -16.46 13.88 15.73
CA GLY A 58 -15.81 14.36 14.51
C GLY A 58 -14.28 14.20 14.49
N ALA A 59 -13.68 13.66 15.56
CA ALA A 59 -12.28 13.27 15.54
C ALA A 59 -12.08 11.94 14.78
N PHE A 60 -10.84 11.65 14.40
CA PHE A 60 -10.48 10.35 13.84
C PHE A 60 -9.26 9.77 14.54
N GLU A 61 -9.16 8.45 14.51
CA GLU A 61 -8.01 7.71 15.03
C GLU A 61 -7.50 6.74 13.96
N ARG A 62 -6.19 6.74 13.71
CA ARG A 62 -5.57 5.70 12.90
C ARG A 62 -5.55 4.42 13.73
N VAL A 63 -6.37 3.43 13.38
CA VAL A 63 -6.55 2.20 14.15
C VAL A 63 -5.81 1.00 13.56
N ALA A 64 -5.57 1.02 12.24
CA ALA A 64 -4.73 0.04 11.56
C ALA A 64 -4.02 0.68 10.36
N HIS A 65 -2.92 0.07 9.93
CA HIS A 65 -2.26 0.39 8.67
C HIS A 65 -1.49 -0.79 8.11
N PHE A 66 -1.21 -0.77 6.81
CA PHE A 66 -0.30 -1.72 6.19
C PHE A 66 1.11 -1.61 6.79
N ARG A 67 1.78 -2.76 6.89
CA ARG A 67 3.21 -2.80 7.21
C ARG A 67 3.96 -1.84 6.29
N GLN A 68 4.77 -0.98 6.90
CA GLN A 68 5.51 0.02 6.18
C GLN A 68 6.76 -0.57 5.54
N PHE A 69 7.17 0.00 4.41
CA PHE A 69 8.45 -0.24 3.75
C PHE A 69 9.04 1.08 3.26
N ARG A 70 10.32 1.06 2.86
CA ARG A 70 11.02 2.27 2.41
C ARG A 70 10.86 2.48 0.91
N LEU A 71 10.50 3.69 0.52
CA LEU A 71 10.34 4.05 -0.89
C LEU A 71 11.55 4.87 -1.38
N SER A 72 12.56 4.19 -1.94
CA SER A 72 13.77 4.88 -2.42
C SER A 72 13.57 5.55 -3.78
N GLY A 73 13.96 6.81 -3.91
CA GLY A 73 14.00 7.52 -5.20
C GLY A 73 13.02 8.68 -5.37
N GLY A 74 12.31 9.08 -4.30
CA GLY A 74 11.37 10.21 -4.33
C GLY A 74 10.29 10.02 -5.40
N ASP A 75 9.95 11.08 -6.12
CA ASP A 75 8.91 11.08 -7.16
C ASP A 75 9.14 10.06 -8.27
N ARG A 76 10.39 9.60 -8.48
CA ARG A 76 10.67 8.53 -9.45
C ARG A 76 10.03 7.21 -9.06
N ALA A 77 9.78 6.97 -7.77
CA ALA A 77 9.12 5.76 -7.31
C ALA A 77 7.66 5.65 -7.78
N ILE A 78 7.00 6.78 -8.08
CA ILE A 78 5.66 6.81 -8.68
C ILE A 78 5.70 6.30 -10.13
N LYS A 79 6.77 6.63 -10.87
CA LYS A 79 6.94 6.26 -12.28
C LYS A 79 7.69 4.95 -12.50
N GLU A 80 8.32 4.41 -11.47
CA GLU A 80 9.12 3.18 -11.55
C GLU A 80 8.66 2.18 -10.49
N PRO A 81 7.56 1.41 -10.74
CA PRO A 81 7.04 0.38 -9.84
C PRO A 81 8.09 -0.59 -9.28
N ARG A 82 9.15 -0.86 -10.06
CA ARG A 82 10.34 -1.61 -9.62
C ARG A 82 11.02 -1.09 -8.35
N ARG A 83 10.93 0.21 -8.07
CA ARG A 83 11.47 0.82 -6.85
C ARG A 83 10.61 0.47 -5.64
N SER A 84 9.29 0.40 -5.81
CA SER A 84 8.37 -0.09 -4.79
C SER A 84 8.65 -1.57 -4.50
N ALA A 85 8.85 -2.40 -5.55
CA ALA A 85 9.24 -3.79 -5.39
C ALA A 85 10.56 -3.95 -4.63
N LEU A 86 11.59 -3.18 -4.99
CA LEU A 86 12.87 -3.18 -4.27
C LEU A 86 12.69 -2.79 -2.79
N GLY A 87 11.98 -1.70 -2.51
CA GLY A 87 11.75 -1.22 -1.14
C GLY A 87 11.02 -2.24 -0.27
N LEU A 88 9.99 -2.85 -0.84
CA LEU A 88 9.19 -3.91 -0.23
C LEU A 88 10.03 -5.17 0.05
N LEU A 89 10.83 -5.62 -0.91
CA LEU A 89 11.72 -6.77 -0.73
C LEU A 89 12.85 -6.48 0.26
N TYR A 90 13.40 -5.27 0.27
CA TYR A 90 14.46 -4.87 1.20
C TYR A 90 13.96 -4.87 2.64
N GLU A 91 12.71 -4.46 2.87
CA GLU A 91 12.06 -4.58 4.18
C GLU A 91 11.93 -6.04 4.65
N MET A 92 11.76 -6.99 3.73
CA MET A 92 11.64 -8.42 4.08
C MET A 92 12.98 -9.15 4.21
N PHE A 93 13.96 -8.79 3.38
CA PHE A 93 15.14 -9.62 3.13
C PHE A 93 16.47 -8.84 3.23
N GLY A 94 16.43 -7.53 3.47
CA GLY A 94 17.61 -6.67 3.47
C GLY A 94 18.34 -6.71 2.13
N GLU A 95 19.66 -6.82 2.16
CA GLU A 95 20.50 -6.87 0.94
C GLU A 95 20.16 -8.05 0.01
N ARG A 96 19.55 -9.12 0.51
CA ARG A 96 19.09 -10.24 -0.33
C ARG A 96 17.88 -9.90 -1.20
N ALA A 97 17.31 -8.71 -1.07
CA ALA A 97 16.23 -8.23 -1.93
C ALA A 97 16.59 -8.32 -3.43
N TRP A 98 17.85 -8.07 -3.77
CA TRP A 98 18.35 -8.15 -5.15
C TRP A 98 18.24 -9.56 -5.75
N ASP A 99 18.24 -10.61 -4.92
CA ASP A 99 18.13 -12.01 -5.38
C ASP A 99 16.72 -12.32 -5.91
N PHE A 100 15.70 -11.57 -5.46
CA PHE A 100 14.29 -11.79 -5.80
C PHE A 100 13.80 -10.90 -6.94
N LEU A 101 14.54 -9.83 -7.27
CA LEU A 101 14.28 -9.02 -8.45
C LEU A 101 14.79 -9.80 -9.66
N GLN A 102 13.89 -10.52 -10.33
CA GLN A 102 14.17 -11.32 -11.52
C GLN A 102 14.93 -10.51 -12.60
N GLN A 103 15.51 -11.22 -13.59
CA GLN A 103 16.11 -10.60 -14.78
C GLN A 103 15.19 -9.62 -15.51
N SER A 104 13.87 -9.73 -15.33
CA SER A 104 12.83 -8.85 -15.88
C SER A 104 12.81 -7.44 -15.27
N VAL A 105 13.59 -7.18 -14.22
CA VAL A 105 13.73 -5.85 -13.62
C VAL A 105 15.09 -5.23 -13.97
N ASP A 106 15.07 -4.32 -14.94
CA ASP A 106 16.28 -3.72 -15.50
C ASP A 106 16.88 -2.60 -14.62
N PHE A 107 17.53 -2.95 -13.51
CA PHE A 107 18.35 -1.99 -12.77
C PHE A 107 19.79 -2.01 -13.28
N SER A 108 20.31 -0.86 -13.70
CA SER A 108 21.75 -0.70 -13.98
C SER A 108 22.58 -0.89 -12.69
N GLU A 109 23.83 -1.33 -12.82
CA GLU A 109 24.73 -1.50 -11.67
C GLU A 109 24.91 -0.22 -10.84
N LYS A 110 24.87 0.94 -11.53
CA LYS A 110 24.89 2.26 -10.87
C LYS A 110 23.63 2.48 -10.02
N GLU A 111 22.45 2.11 -10.53
CA GLU A 111 21.21 2.19 -9.78
C GLU A 111 21.20 1.23 -8.59
N LYS A 112 21.65 -0.02 -8.76
CA LYS A 112 21.75 -0.98 -7.67
C LYS A 112 22.60 -0.46 -6.52
N SER A 113 23.80 0.04 -6.84
CA SER A 113 24.71 0.64 -5.85
C SER A 113 24.10 1.85 -5.15
N LEU A 114 23.51 2.78 -5.91
CA LEU A 114 22.91 3.99 -5.35
C LEU A 114 21.70 3.66 -4.46
N LEU A 115 20.76 2.84 -4.95
CA LEU A 115 19.53 2.52 -4.22
C LEU A 115 19.80 1.65 -3.00
N GLY A 116 20.72 0.70 -3.10
CA GLY A 116 21.19 -0.08 -1.96
C GLY A 116 21.75 0.82 -0.86
N GLN A 117 22.59 1.81 -1.21
CA GLN A 117 23.09 2.78 -0.24
C GLN A 117 22.00 3.66 0.36
N MET A 118 21.03 4.13 -0.44
CA MET A 118 19.90 4.93 0.04
C MET A 118 19.05 4.15 1.05
N LEU A 119 18.74 2.89 0.76
CA LEU A 119 17.97 2.01 1.65
C LEU A 119 18.75 1.70 2.94
N LYS A 120 20.02 1.30 2.80
CA LYS A 120 20.89 0.97 3.92
C LYS A 120 21.11 2.15 4.87
N LYS A 121 21.35 3.35 4.31
CA LYS A 121 21.57 4.59 5.09
C LYS A 121 20.28 5.32 5.43
N GLN A 122 19.14 4.85 4.92
CA GLN A 122 17.83 5.48 5.12
C GLN A 122 17.76 6.93 4.62
N ILE A 123 18.50 7.25 3.56
CA ILE A 123 18.58 8.59 2.97
C ILE A 123 17.65 8.64 1.76
N ASN A 124 16.78 9.65 1.69
CA ASN A 124 15.82 9.82 0.59
C ASN A 124 14.99 8.54 0.33
N ALA A 125 14.64 7.86 1.42
CA ALA A 125 13.91 6.61 1.44
C ALA A 125 12.83 6.66 2.55
N PRO A 126 11.82 7.54 2.40
CA PRO A 126 10.74 7.68 3.38
C PRO A 126 10.00 6.36 3.60
N LEU A 127 9.47 6.18 4.80
CA LEU A 127 8.57 5.07 5.09
C LEU A 127 7.21 5.33 4.46
N THR A 128 6.61 4.28 3.89
CA THR A 128 5.27 4.32 3.35
C THR A 128 4.46 3.10 3.75
N SER A 129 3.18 3.30 4.02
CA SER A 129 2.14 2.27 4.16
C SER A 129 1.22 2.21 2.94
N SER A 130 1.58 2.84 1.82
CA SER A 130 0.71 2.99 0.65
C SER A 130 0.29 1.65 0.03
N ALA A 131 -1.02 1.48 -0.13
CA ALA A 131 -1.62 0.42 -0.92
C ALA A 131 -1.23 0.57 -2.40
N GLY A 132 -1.30 1.78 -2.97
CA GLY A 132 -0.87 2.01 -4.36
C GLY A 132 0.58 1.58 -4.62
N ARG A 133 1.50 1.85 -3.69
CA ARG A 133 2.89 1.39 -3.80
C ARG A 133 3.02 -0.14 -3.62
N LEU A 134 2.16 -0.77 -2.83
CA LEU A 134 2.06 -2.23 -2.73
C LEU A 134 1.58 -2.85 -4.06
N PHE A 135 0.57 -2.27 -4.71
CA PHE A 135 0.12 -2.66 -6.06
C PHE A 135 1.25 -2.52 -7.09
N ASP A 136 1.95 -1.39 -7.09
CA ASP A 136 3.10 -1.15 -7.97
C ASP A 136 4.19 -2.21 -7.76
N ALA A 137 4.49 -2.54 -6.51
CA ALA A 137 5.46 -3.58 -6.19
C ALA A 137 5.04 -4.95 -6.76
N VAL A 138 3.79 -5.36 -6.58
CA VAL A 138 3.29 -6.63 -7.11
C VAL A 138 3.28 -6.64 -8.64
N ALA A 139 2.81 -5.58 -9.29
CA ALA A 139 2.84 -5.46 -10.75
C ALA A 139 4.26 -5.55 -11.34
N SER A 140 5.25 -5.01 -10.63
CA SER A 140 6.66 -5.17 -10.99
C SER A 140 7.16 -6.60 -10.78
N LEU A 141 6.84 -7.24 -9.64
CA LEU A 141 7.27 -8.61 -9.33
C LEU A 141 6.67 -9.65 -10.29
N THR A 142 5.46 -9.42 -10.80
CA THR A 142 4.84 -10.27 -11.83
C THR A 142 5.27 -9.95 -13.25
N GLY A 143 6.19 -9.00 -13.45
CA GLY A 143 6.70 -8.60 -14.75
C GLY A 143 5.73 -7.76 -15.61
N LEU A 144 4.59 -7.31 -15.07
CA LEU A 144 3.60 -6.54 -15.82
C LEU A 144 4.10 -5.13 -16.13
N ARG A 145 4.69 -4.45 -15.14
CA ARG A 145 5.07 -3.04 -15.29
C ARG A 145 6.29 -2.68 -14.45
N GLN A 146 7.36 -2.25 -15.11
CA GLN A 146 8.57 -1.74 -14.44
C GLN A 146 8.68 -0.21 -14.47
N ARG A 147 8.07 0.42 -15.48
CA ARG A 147 8.04 1.87 -15.70
C ARG A 147 6.64 2.28 -16.18
N ALA A 148 6.03 3.23 -15.47
CA ALA A 148 4.71 3.76 -15.74
C ALA A 148 4.79 5.13 -16.43
N SER A 149 3.88 5.37 -17.36
CA SER A 149 3.70 6.65 -18.06
C SER A 149 2.85 7.63 -17.26
N PHE A 150 1.96 7.13 -16.40
CA PHE A 150 1.08 7.91 -15.54
C PHE A 150 0.88 7.21 -14.18
N GLU A 151 0.42 7.95 -13.18
CA GLU A 151 0.16 7.43 -11.84
C GLU A 151 -1.01 6.44 -11.85
N GLY A 152 -0.83 5.29 -11.18
CA GLY A 152 -1.85 4.24 -11.10
C GLY A 152 -1.83 3.23 -12.26
N GLN A 153 -1.03 3.45 -13.31
CA GLN A 153 -0.98 2.53 -14.47
C GLN A 153 -0.70 1.07 -14.07
N ALA A 154 0.32 0.84 -13.23
CA ALA A 154 0.70 -0.52 -12.86
C ALA A 154 -0.38 -1.22 -12.02
N ALA A 155 -1.06 -0.48 -11.13
CA ALA A 155 -2.19 -0.97 -10.36
C ALA A 155 -3.36 -1.37 -11.27
N MET A 156 -3.74 -0.50 -12.23
CA MET A 156 -4.80 -0.79 -13.20
C MET A 156 -4.50 -2.01 -14.06
N GLU A 157 -3.26 -2.16 -14.54
CA GLU A 157 -2.85 -3.32 -15.33
C GLU A 157 -2.88 -4.62 -14.52
N LEU A 158 -2.47 -4.55 -13.25
CA LEU A 158 -2.57 -5.70 -12.34
C LEU A 158 -4.02 -6.10 -12.13
N GLU A 159 -4.93 -5.14 -11.88
CA GLU A 159 -6.36 -5.40 -11.75
C GLU A 159 -6.95 -6.02 -13.02
N PHE A 160 -6.65 -5.45 -14.19
CA PHE A 160 -7.16 -5.95 -15.47
C PHE A 160 -6.66 -7.37 -15.80
N ALA A 161 -5.47 -7.74 -15.33
CA ALA A 161 -4.94 -9.07 -15.53
C ALA A 161 -5.70 -10.15 -14.73
N ARG A 162 -6.49 -9.79 -13.71
CA ARG A 162 -7.10 -10.72 -12.75
C ARG A 162 -7.95 -11.82 -13.40
N GLN A 163 -7.70 -13.07 -13.03
CA GLN A 163 -8.57 -14.20 -13.35
C GLN A 163 -9.76 -14.28 -12.38
N LEU A 164 -11.01 -14.28 -12.88
CA LEU A 164 -12.22 -14.10 -12.05
C LEU A 164 -12.70 -15.37 -11.32
N ASP A 165 -12.30 -16.55 -11.77
CA ASP A 165 -12.70 -17.85 -11.19
C ASP A 165 -11.77 -18.29 -10.05
N VAL A 166 -10.62 -17.66 -9.87
CA VAL A 166 -9.70 -17.92 -8.75
C VAL A 166 -10.27 -17.34 -7.47
N ARG A 167 -10.57 -18.21 -6.51
CA ARG A 167 -11.13 -17.86 -5.18
C ARG A 167 -10.09 -17.84 -4.07
N ASP A 168 -8.91 -18.40 -4.31
CA ASP A 168 -7.83 -18.43 -3.33
C ASP A 168 -7.36 -17.01 -2.99
N ALA A 169 -6.87 -16.83 -1.77
CA ALA A 169 -6.24 -15.61 -1.29
C ALA A 169 -4.86 -15.96 -0.73
N TYR A 170 -3.91 -15.03 -0.84
CA TYR A 170 -2.63 -15.16 -0.15
C TYR A 170 -2.78 -14.90 1.36
N PRO A 171 -1.99 -15.57 2.21
CA PRO A 171 -2.05 -15.37 3.65
C PRO A 171 -1.48 -14.01 4.04
N PHE A 172 -1.95 -13.49 5.18
CA PHE A 172 -1.42 -12.30 5.81
C PHE A 172 -1.57 -12.41 7.33
N ARG A 173 -1.02 -11.46 8.06
CA ARG A 173 -1.16 -11.39 9.52
C ARG A 173 -1.62 -10.00 9.95
N VAL A 174 -2.39 -9.94 11.02
CA VAL A 174 -2.75 -8.67 11.68
C VAL A 174 -2.16 -8.69 13.08
N GLU A 175 -1.09 -7.93 13.26
CA GLU A 175 -0.38 -7.81 14.53
C GLU A 175 -1.21 -6.95 15.50
N GLN A 176 -1.37 -7.46 16.72
CA GLN A 176 -2.07 -6.77 17.81
C GLN A 176 -1.16 -5.66 18.39
N ALA A 177 -1.04 -4.58 17.64
CA ALA A 177 -0.38 -3.34 18.04
C ALA A 177 -1.41 -2.19 18.09
N ARG A 178 -1.00 -1.00 18.55
CA ARG A 178 -1.82 0.22 18.48
C ARG A 178 -1.00 1.35 17.82
N PRO A 179 -1.32 1.75 16.58
CA PRO A 179 -2.29 1.12 15.65
C PRO A 179 -1.93 -0.34 15.31
N MET A 180 -2.92 -1.15 14.92
CA MET A 180 -2.67 -2.51 14.42
C MET A 180 -1.88 -2.46 13.12
N LYS A 181 -1.01 -3.46 12.90
CA LYS A 181 -0.24 -3.58 11.65
C LYS A 181 -0.76 -4.77 10.84
N VAL A 182 -1.17 -4.49 9.61
CA VAL A 182 -1.50 -5.54 8.62
C VAL A 182 -0.22 -5.90 7.87
N ASP A 183 0.38 -7.04 8.26
CA ASP A 183 1.61 -7.58 7.68
C ASP A 183 1.31 -8.37 6.40
N TRP A 184 1.61 -7.75 5.26
CA TRP A 184 1.58 -8.36 3.93
C TRP A 184 2.76 -9.31 3.67
N GLY A 185 3.71 -9.45 4.61
CA GLY A 185 4.90 -10.28 4.44
C GLY A 185 4.64 -11.73 4.02
N PRO A 186 3.71 -12.47 4.65
CA PRO A 186 3.37 -13.84 4.25
C PRO A 186 2.85 -13.91 2.80
N MET A 187 2.04 -12.93 2.39
CA MET A 187 1.51 -12.83 1.03
C MET A 187 2.62 -12.72 0.01
N ILE A 188 3.58 -11.83 0.25
CA ILE A 188 4.69 -11.64 -0.69
C ILE A 188 5.58 -12.89 -0.76
N ARG A 189 5.78 -13.64 0.34
CA ARG A 189 6.54 -14.90 0.30
C ARG A 189 5.90 -15.93 -0.64
N GLU A 190 4.59 -16.14 -0.53
CA GLU A 190 3.89 -17.07 -1.41
C GLU A 190 3.81 -16.55 -2.84
N LEU A 191 3.63 -15.24 -3.01
CA LEU A 191 3.64 -14.61 -4.33
C LEU A 191 4.98 -14.82 -5.04
N LEU A 192 6.10 -14.66 -4.35
CA LEU A 192 7.43 -14.94 -4.90
C LEU A 192 7.61 -16.42 -5.26
N ALA A 193 7.02 -17.33 -4.49
CA ALA A 193 7.01 -18.76 -4.83
C ALA A 193 6.17 -19.04 -6.09
N ASP A 194 5.03 -18.38 -6.27
CA ASP A 194 4.20 -18.47 -7.48
C ASP A 194 4.94 -17.89 -8.69
N VAL A 195 5.60 -16.75 -8.55
CA VAL A 195 6.48 -16.16 -9.56
C VAL A 195 7.63 -17.12 -9.93
N GLY A 196 8.27 -17.74 -8.94
CA GLY A 196 9.35 -18.73 -9.17
C GLY A 196 8.88 -20.02 -9.85
N ARG A 197 7.59 -20.35 -9.74
CA ARG A 197 6.93 -21.47 -10.45
C ARG A 197 6.38 -21.07 -11.82
N ASN A 198 6.63 -19.84 -12.28
CA ASN A 198 6.05 -19.27 -13.51
C ASN A 198 4.51 -19.32 -13.55
N GLN A 199 3.87 -19.14 -12.39
CA GLN A 199 2.42 -18.97 -12.34
C GLN A 199 2.01 -17.73 -13.13
N SER A 200 0.86 -17.78 -13.81
CA SER A 200 0.36 -16.65 -14.57
C SER A 200 0.13 -15.42 -13.67
N SER A 201 0.48 -14.24 -14.18
CA SER A 201 0.21 -12.96 -13.51
C SER A 201 -1.28 -12.77 -13.19
N SER A 202 -2.16 -13.37 -14.00
CA SER A 202 -3.61 -13.37 -13.78
C SER A 202 -4.07 -14.08 -12.50
N VAL A 203 -3.47 -15.25 -12.20
CA VAL A 203 -3.77 -16.00 -10.98
C VAL A 203 -3.15 -15.31 -9.77
N ILE A 204 -1.91 -14.81 -9.89
CA ILE A 204 -1.24 -14.05 -8.83
C ILE A 204 -2.05 -12.79 -8.50
N SER A 205 -2.50 -12.06 -9.52
CA SER A 205 -3.35 -10.88 -9.36
C SER A 205 -4.64 -11.21 -8.62
N ALA A 206 -5.33 -12.31 -8.96
CA ALA A 206 -6.54 -12.72 -8.26
C ALA A 206 -6.31 -13.00 -6.78
N LYS A 207 -5.30 -13.80 -6.45
CA LYS A 207 -4.94 -14.11 -5.06
C LYS A 207 -4.55 -12.85 -4.27
N PHE A 208 -3.88 -11.91 -4.90
CA PHE A 208 -3.51 -10.62 -4.31
C PHE A 208 -4.75 -9.77 -3.98
N HIS A 209 -5.65 -9.55 -4.94
CA HIS A 209 -6.87 -8.78 -4.73
C HIS A 209 -7.80 -9.43 -3.70
N ASN A 210 -7.94 -10.76 -3.74
CA ASN A 210 -8.74 -11.50 -2.76
C ASN A 210 -8.18 -11.31 -1.34
N ALA A 211 -6.85 -11.38 -1.17
CA ALA A 211 -6.23 -11.17 0.13
C ALA A 211 -6.41 -9.74 0.66
N LEU A 212 -6.38 -8.73 -0.21
CA LEU A 212 -6.68 -7.35 0.19
C LEU A 212 -8.14 -7.22 0.68
N ALA A 213 -9.11 -7.78 -0.04
CA ALA A 213 -10.50 -7.78 0.42
C ALA A 213 -10.65 -8.49 1.79
N GLU A 214 -9.96 -9.62 1.99
CA GLU A 214 -9.93 -10.31 3.27
C GLU A 214 -9.28 -9.49 4.39
N MET A 215 -8.23 -8.71 4.11
CA MET A 215 -7.62 -7.80 5.08
C MET A 215 -8.63 -6.79 5.61
N ILE A 216 -9.45 -6.20 4.72
CA ILE A 216 -10.50 -5.25 5.12
C ILE A 216 -11.47 -5.93 6.08
N VAL A 217 -11.98 -7.11 5.70
CA VAL A 217 -12.94 -7.87 6.52
C VAL A 217 -12.37 -8.24 7.88
N VAL A 218 -11.11 -8.72 7.93
CA VAL A 218 -10.46 -9.11 9.18
C VAL A 218 -10.24 -7.91 10.10
N VAL A 219 -9.79 -6.78 9.56
CA VAL A 219 -9.60 -5.56 10.36
C VAL A 219 -10.95 -5.03 10.85
N ALA A 220 -11.97 -4.93 9.98
CA ALA A 220 -13.30 -4.48 10.36
C ALA A 220 -13.90 -5.32 11.50
N LYS A 221 -13.81 -6.66 11.40
CA LYS A 221 -14.25 -7.58 12.47
C LYS A 221 -13.48 -7.39 13.78
N LYS A 222 -12.18 -7.09 13.72
CA LYS A 222 -11.36 -6.84 14.92
C LYS A 222 -11.68 -5.52 15.59
N ILE A 223 -12.00 -4.48 14.82
CA ILE A 223 -12.44 -3.18 15.33
C ILE A 223 -13.85 -3.29 15.92
N GLY A 224 -14.73 -4.08 15.29
CA GLY A 224 -16.10 -4.28 15.74
C GLY A 224 -17.05 -3.12 15.40
N GLU A 225 -16.65 -2.25 14.47
CA GLU A 225 -17.49 -1.16 13.98
C GLU A 225 -18.35 -1.64 12.80
N PRO A 226 -19.69 -1.64 12.91
CA PRO A 226 -20.58 -2.10 11.84
C PRO A 226 -20.57 -1.21 10.59
N ASN A 227 -20.36 0.10 10.76
CA ASN A 227 -20.34 1.04 9.64
C ASN A 227 -18.94 1.09 9.03
N VAL A 228 -18.77 0.52 7.84
CA VAL A 228 -17.50 0.58 7.11
C VAL A 228 -17.67 1.44 5.87
N VAL A 229 -16.80 2.42 5.69
CA VAL A 229 -16.74 3.27 4.49
C VAL A 229 -15.41 3.03 3.77
N LEU A 230 -15.44 2.97 2.44
CA LEU A 230 -14.30 2.70 1.56
C LEU A 230 -14.16 3.85 0.56
#